data_AF-A0A1I2TK14-F1
#
_entry.id   AF-A0A1I2TK14-F1
#
_cell.length_a   1.000
_cell.length_b   1.000
_cell.length_c   1.000
_cell.angle_alpha   90.00
_cell.angle_beta   90.00
_cell.angle_gamma   90.00
#
_symmetry.space_group_name_H-M   'P 1'
#
loop_
_entity.id
_entity.type
_entity.pdbx_description
1 polymer ?
#
loop_
_entity_poly.entity_id
_entity_poly.type
_entity_poly.pdbx_seq_one_letter_code
_entity_poly.pdbx_strand_id
1 'polypeptide(L)' 'MQVHIFRGPGRIFGFTAQPSGENLPQKYAPWSEFKTIELRKGEHTPGVDADDCLSDIETYGVHVTDAHPRITEDAIR' A
#
# COMPACT_ATOMS: atom_id res chain seq x y z
N MET A 1 -12.98 0.13 -2.73
CA MET A 1 -12.15 1.36 -2.72
C MET A 1 -11.08 1.23 -3.78
N GLN A 2 -10.89 2.29 -4.56
CA GLN A 2 -9.80 2.36 -5.54
C GLN A 2 -8.48 2.57 -4.80
N VAL A 3 -7.50 1.70 -5.04
CA VAL A 3 -6.18 1.71 -4.40
C VAL A 3 -5.10 1.77 -5.46
N HIS A 4 -4.19 2.73 -5.29
CA HIS A 4 -3.02 2.98 -6.12
C HIS A 4 -1.80 2.32 -5.49
N ILE A 5 -1.12 1.50 -6.27
CA ILE A 5 0.02 0.69 -5.83
C ILE A 5 1.29 1.26 -6.44
N PHE A 6 2.29 1.47 -5.59
CA PHE A 6 3.61 1.98 -5.93
C PHE A 6 4.68 0.97 -5.51
N ARG A 7 5.78 0.94 -6.27
CA ARG A 7 6.99 0.19 -5.94
C ARG A 7 8.02 1.12 -5.32
N GLY A 8 8.52 0.75 -4.16
CA GLY A 8 9.71 1.34 -3.56
C GLY A 8 10.97 0.53 -3.91
N PRO A 9 12.13 0.87 -3.32
CA PRO A 9 13.35 0.10 -3.44
C PRO A 9 13.18 -1.37 -3.05
N GLY A 10 13.90 -2.27 -3.73
CA GLY A 10 13.86 -3.70 -3.44
C GLY A 10 12.50 -4.32 -3.70
N ARG A 11 11.84 -4.82 -2.64
CA ARG A 11 10.54 -5.51 -2.71
C ARG A 11 9.46 -4.79 -1.88
N ILE A 12 9.65 -3.49 -1.66
CA ILE A 12 8.67 -2.66 -0.95
C ILE A 12 7.53 -2.27 -1.88
N PHE A 13 6.30 -2.46 -1.40
CA PHE A 13 5.10 -1.97 -2.07
C PHE A 13 4.33 -1.03 -1.15
N GLY A 14 3.95 0.12 -1.69
CA GLY A 14 3.09 1.12 -1.04
C GLY A 14 1.72 1.13 -1.68
N PHE A 15 0.69 1.23 -0.87
CA PHE A 15 -0.71 1.23 -1.27
C PHE A 15 -1.38 2.45 -0.66
N THR A 16 -2.13 3.20 -1.47
CA THR A 16 -2.80 4.43 -1.01
C THR A 16 -4.07 4.70 -1.82
N ALA A 17 -5.01 5.44 -1.23
CA ALA A 17 -6.15 5.98 -1.97
C ALA A 17 -5.78 7.22 -2.81
N GLN A 18 -4.57 7.78 -2.65
CA GLN A 18 -4.13 8.97 -3.37
C GLN A 18 -3.48 8.62 -4.72
N PRO A 19 -3.98 9.11 -5.87
CA PRO A 19 -3.41 8.80 -7.17
C PRO A 19 -1.95 9.24 -7.35
N SER A 20 -1.52 10.30 -6.64
CA SER A 20 -0.15 10.82 -6.74
C SER A 20 0.87 10.02 -5.92
N GLY A 21 0.43 9.23 -4.93
CA GLY A 21 1.35 8.55 -4.02
C GLY A 21 2.10 9.46 -3.04
N GLU A 22 1.76 10.76 -2.97
CA GLU A 22 2.53 11.77 -2.20
C GLU A 22 2.51 11.51 -0.69
N ASN A 23 1.52 10.78 -0.19
CA ASN A 23 1.42 10.39 1.21
C ASN A 23 2.23 9.13 1.57
N LEU A 24 2.95 8.52 0.63
CA LEU A 24 3.77 7.36 0.91
C LEU A 24 5.04 7.73 1.72
N PRO A 25 5.51 6.84 2.63
CA PRO A 25 6.66 7.14 3.47
C PRO A 25 7.94 7.44 2.69
N GLN A 26 8.59 8.56 3.01
CA GLN A 26 9.80 9.03 2.33
C GLN A 26 10.99 8.07 2.48
N LYS A 27 11.05 7.28 3.56
CA LYS A 27 12.15 6.34 3.79
C LYS A 27 12.22 5.18 2.80
N TYR A 28 11.14 4.94 2.06
CA TYR A 28 11.09 3.96 0.98
C TYR A 28 10.89 4.62 -0.39
N ALA A 29 11.18 5.92 -0.49
CA ALA A 29 11.33 6.59 -1.78
C ALA A 29 12.65 6.16 -2.46
N PRO A 30 12.76 6.27 -3.80
CA PRO A 30 11.75 6.77 -4.72
C PRO A 30 10.61 5.77 -4.94
N TRP A 31 9.39 6.29 -5.01
CA TRP A 31 8.19 5.52 -5.37
C TRP A 31 7.95 5.61 -6.87
N SER A 32 7.66 4.47 -7.49
CA SER A 32 7.24 4.38 -8.90
C SER A 32 5.83 3.82 -8.97
N GLU A 33 4.94 4.45 -9.74
CA GLU A 33 3.61 3.92 -9.99
C GLU A 33 3.71 2.50 -10.56
N PHE A 34 2.88 1.59 -10.06
CA PHE A 34 2.83 0.21 -10.55
C PHE A 34 1.48 -0.13 -11.18
N LYS A 35 0.39 -0.05 -10.41
CA LYS A 35 -0.96 -0.30 -10.92
C LYS A 35 -2.01 0.28 -9.99
N THR A 36 -3.22 0.45 -10.51
CA THR A 36 -4.42 0.80 -9.73
C THR A 36 -5.39 -0.37 -9.76
N ILE A 37 -5.97 -0.71 -8.60
CA ILE A 37 -6.94 -1.80 -8.45
C ILE A 37 -8.13 -1.35 -7.60
N GLU A 38 -9.26 -2.03 -7.74
CA GLU A 38 -10.38 -1.91 -6.83
C GLU A 38 -10.29 -3.01 -5.77
N LEU A 39 -10.31 -2.64 -4.48
CA LEU A 39 -10.31 -3.58 -3.35
C LEU A 39 -11.63 -3.51 -2.59
N ARG A 40 -12.10 -4.66 -2.12
CA ARG A 40 -13.30 -4.80 -1.29
C ARG A 40 -13.03 -5.77 -0.15
N LYS A 41 -13.49 -5.42 1.06
CA LYS A 41 -13.32 -6.28 2.24
C LYS A 41 -14.00 -7.64 2.01
N GLY A 42 -13.36 -8.72 2.46
CA GLY A 42 -13.82 -10.10 2.27
C GLY A 42 -13.70 -10.68 0.85
N GLU A 43 -13.23 -9.91 -0.15
CA GLU A 43 -12.95 -10.43 -1.49
C GLU A 43 -11.48 -10.86 -1.62
N HIS A 44 -11.25 -12.08 -2.10
CA HIS A 44 -9.90 -12.58 -2.34
C HIS A 44 -9.26 -11.85 -3.53
N THR A 45 -8.18 -11.12 -3.27
CA THR A 45 -7.38 -10.43 -4.29
C THR A 45 -5.98 -11.03 -4.35
N PRO A 46 -5.53 -11.59 -5.49
CA PRO A 46 -4.20 -12.19 -5.58
C PRO A 46 -3.07 -11.20 -5.22
N GLY A 47 -2.27 -11.58 -4.23
CA GLY A 47 -1.08 -10.83 -3.79
C GLY A 47 -1.35 -9.63 -2.88
N VAL A 48 -2.59 -9.41 -2.46
CA VAL A 48 -2.95 -8.34 -1.51
C VAL A 48 -3.99 -8.88 -0.54
N ASP A 49 -3.72 -8.78 0.76
CA ASP A 49 -4.76 -8.95 1.76
C ASP A 49 -5.65 -7.70 1.75
N ALA A 50 -6.88 -7.83 1.26
CA ALA A 50 -7.78 -6.71 1.08
C ALA A 50 -8.26 -6.14 2.43
N ASP A 51 -8.42 -6.98 3.45
CA ASP A 51 -8.93 -6.54 4.75
C ASP A 51 -7.87 -5.74 5.50
N ASP A 52 -6.63 -6.23 5.52
CA ASP A 52 -5.48 -5.52 6.11
C ASP A 52 -5.18 -4.22 5.35
N CYS A 53 -5.12 -4.28 4.02
CA CYS A 53 -4.80 -3.12 3.19
C CYS A 53 -5.83 -1.99 3.35
N LEU A 54 -7.12 -2.32 3.32
CA LEU A 54 -8.18 -1.33 3.49
C LEU A 54 -8.20 -0.76 4.91
N SER A 55 -8.01 -1.60 5.94
CA SER A 55 -7.98 -1.15 7.34
C SER A 55 -6.78 -0.25 7.63
N ASP A 56 -5.63 -0.53 7.03
CA ASP A 56 -4.43 0.31 7.13
C ASP A 56 -4.59 1.64 6.42
N ILE A 57 -5.19 1.65 5.22
CA ILE A 57 -5.46 2.92 4.53
C ILE A 57 -6.48 3.75 5.33
N GLU A 58 -7.48 3.13 5.95
CA GLU A 58 -8.43 3.81 6.84
C GLU A 58 -7.74 4.38 8.10
N THR A 59 -6.76 3.66 8.67
CA THR A 59 -6.12 4.03 9.95
C THR A 59 -4.92 4.98 9.78
N TYR A 60 -4.10 4.74 8.76
CA TYR A 60 -2.80 5.39 8.55
C TYR A 60 -2.72 6.17 7.23
N GLY A 61 -3.73 6.08 6.37
CA GLY A 61 -3.74 6.67 5.03
C GLY A 61 -2.96 5.87 3.99
N VAL A 62 -2.18 4.87 4.40
CA VAL A 62 -1.34 4.03 3.55
C VAL A 62 -1.28 2.61 4.09
N HIS A 63 -0.98 1.65 3.22
CA HIS A 63 -0.55 0.30 3.59
C HIS A 63 0.81 0.02 2.94
N VAL A 64 1.73 -0.62 3.66
CA VAL A 64 3.09 -0.90 3.16
C VAL A 64 3.47 -2.34 3.45
N THR A 65 4.04 -3.02 2.45
CA THR A 65 4.58 -4.37 2.58
C THR A 65 6.03 -4.46 2.12
N ASP A 66 6.79 -5.38 2.71
CA ASP A 66 8.11 -5.80 2.21
C ASP A 66 8.04 -7.26 1.79
N ALA A 67 7.99 -7.53 0.48
CA ALA A 67 7.90 -8.89 -0.05
C ALA A 67 6.75 -9.73 0.54
N HIS A 68 5.58 -9.11 0.73
CA HIS A 68 4.30 -9.62 1.29
C HIS A 68 4.04 -9.33 2.79
N PRO A 69 4.99 -9.50 3.73
CA PRO A 69 4.81 -9.04 5.11
C PRO A 69 4.34 -7.59 5.22
N ARG A 70 3.28 -7.36 6.01
CA ARG A 70 2.80 -6.03 6.39
C ARG A 70 3.82 -5.35 7.32
N ILE A 71 4.23 -4.13 6.95
CA ILE A 71 5.18 -3.29 7.71
C ILE A 71 4.65 -1.86 7.94
N THR A 72 3.35 -1.61 7.74
CA THR A 72 2.75 -0.26 7.75
C THR A 72 3.08 0.56 8.99
N GLU A 73 2.91 -0.01 10.19
CA GLU A 73 3.18 0.70 11.45
C GLU A 73 4.66 1.09 11.60
N ASP A 74 5.56 0.18 11.23
CA ASP A 74 6.98 0.50 11.19
C ASP A 74 7.29 1.48 10.08
N ALA A 75 6.54 1.48 8.97
CA ALA A 75 6.74 2.36 7.81
C ALA A 75 6.36 3.82 8.07
N ILE A 76 5.40 4.09 8.94
CA ILE A 76 4.93 5.45 9.27
C ILE A 76 5.62 6.07 10.49
N ARG A 77 6.36 5.26 11.26
CA ARG A 77 7.25 5.73 12.33
C ARG A 77 8.49 6.43 11.77
#